data_AF-A0A2D0JV04-F1
#
_entry.id   AF-A0A2D0JV04-F1
#
_cell.length_a   1.000
_cell.length_b   1.000
_cell.length_c   1.000
_cell.angle_alpha   90.00
_cell.angle_beta   90.00
_cell.angle_gamma   90.00
#
_symmetry.space_group_name_H-M   'P 1'
#
loop_
_entity.id
_entity.type
_entity.pdbx_description
1 polymer ?
#
loop_
_entity_poly.entity_id
_entity_poly.type
_entity_poly.pdbx_seq_one_letter_code
_entity_poly.pdbx_strand_id
1 'polypeptide(L)'
;MTDLEYWQECISCGADDCGLVLTDEQLLSLAKTVSNGHGYYGMAFYSPPDSDRYAEIEREWKSKLNKLQSEFNSYKINAENTMKKALNIDADITIEPGGKVSCFSERWEMS
;
A
#
# COMPACT_ATOMS: atom_id res chain seq x y z
N MET A 1 13.79 30.05 -13.59
CA MET A 1 14.74 29.51 -12.61
C MET A 1 15.29 28.21 -13.14
N THR A 2 16.57 28.18 -13.48
CA THR A 2 17.32 26.99 -13.86
C THR A 2 17.76 26.21 -12.62
N ASP A 3 18.16 24.94 -12.78
CA ASP A 3 18.72 24.14 -11.67
C ASP A 3 19.93 24.86 -11.03
N LEU A 4 20.80 25.43 -11.86
CA LEU A 4 21.98 26.16 -11.38
C LEU A 4 21.60 27.42 -10.60
N GLU A 5 20.61 28.20 -11.05
CA GLU A 5 20.11 29.39 -10.34
C GLU A 5 19.54 29.02 -8.97
N TYR A 6 18.82 27.91 -8.88
CA TYR A 6 18.30 27.39 -7.61
C TYR A 6 19.44 27.06 -6.62
N TRP A 7 20.48 26.36 -7.06
CA TRP A 7 21.61 26.02 -6.19
C TRP A 7 22.42 27.25 -5.77
N GLN A 8 22.56 28.25 -6.64
CA GLN A 8 23.19 29.53 -6.27
C GLN A 8 22.39 30.25 -5.18
N GLU A 9 21.05 30.28 -5.28
CA GLU A 9 20.20 30.85 -4.24
C GLU A 9 20.35 30.11 -2.90
N CYS A 10 20.29 28.76 -2.90
CA CYS A 10 20.46 27.97 -1.68
C CYS A 10 21.81 28.24 -0.99
N ILE A 11 22.89 28.31 -1.76
CA ILE A 11 24.24 28.54 -1.22
C ILE A 11 24.38 29.99 -0.74
N SER A 12 23.78 30.96 -1.43
CA SER A 12 23.77 32.36 -0.99
C SER A 12 23.09 32.51 0.37
N CYS A 13 21.92 31.90 0.56
CA CYS A 13 21.22 31.93 1.85
C CYS A 13 22.07 31.33 2.98
N GLY A 14 22.73 30.18 2.74
CA GLY A 14 23.62 29.57 3.72
C GLY A 14 24.88 30.39 4.00
N ALA A 15 25.41 31.08 2.99
CA ALA A 15 26.53 32.00 3.15
C ALA A 15 26.14 33.20 4.02
N ASP A 16 24.97 33.78 3.79
CA ASP A 16 24.42 34.89 4.60
C ASP A 16 24.24 34.48 6.07
N ASP A 17 23.69 33.29 6.33
CA ASP A 17 23.52 32.74 7.68
C ASP A 17 24.85 32.57 8.43
N CYS A 18 25.93 32.33 7.69
CA CYS A 18 27.28 32.16 8.23
C CYS A 18 28.11 33.46 8.23
N GLY A 19 27.57 34.57 7.70
CA GLY A 19 28.30 35.82 7.51
C GLY A 19 29.45 35.72 6.49
N LEU A 20 29.35 34.80 5.53
CA LEU A 20 30.32 34.60 4.47
C LEU A 20 29.98 35.48 3.26
N VAL A 21 30.97 36.21 2.76
CA VAL A 21 30.86 36.95 1.49
C VAL A 21 31.56 36.14 0.41
N LEU A 22 30.78 35.46 -0.42
CA LEU A 22 31.28 34.71 -1.57
C LEU A 22 31.35 35.61 -2.80
N THR A 23 32.37 35.42 -3.63
CA THR A 23 32.38 36.02 -4.97
C THR A 23 31.42 35.25 -5.90
N ASP A 24 30.98 35.90 -6.98
CA ASP A 24 30.12 35.26 -7.99
C ASP A 24 30.76 33.98 -8.57
N GLU A 25 32.08 33.98 -8.75
CA GLU A 25 32.83 32.83 -9.24
C GLU A 25 32.84 31.68 -8.23
N GLN A 26 33.01 31.98 -6.93
CA GLN A 26 32.96 31.00 -5.86
C GLN A 26 31.55 30.41 -5.74
N LEU A 27 30.53 31.26 -5.76
CA LEU A 27 29.12 30.85 -5.72
C LEU A 27 28.77 29.94 -6.89
N LEU A 28 29.18 30.32 -8.11
CA LEU A 28 28.98 29.52 -9.31
C LEU A 28 29.69 28.16 -9.23
N SER A 29 30.93 28.13 -8.72
CA SER A 29 31.71 26.91 -8.57
C SER A 29 31.07 25.94 -7.58
N LEU A 30 30.64 26.45 -6.42
CA LEU A 30 29.96 25.67 -5.39
C LEU A 30 28.61 25.14 -5.91
N ALA A 31 27.81 25.99 -6.56
CA ALA A 31 26.51 25.60 -7.12
C ALA A 31 26.65 24.47 -8.16
N LYS A 32 27.63 24.57 -9.07
CA LYS A 32 27.93 23.49 -10.03
C LYS A 32 28.32 22.18 -9.34
N THR A 33 29.14 22.27 -8.30
CA THR A 33 29.62 21.10 -7.56
C THR A 33 28.47 20.40 -6.84
N VAL A 34 27.61 21.16 -6.17
CA VAL A 34 26.47 20.63 -5.42
C VAL A 34 25.41 20.06 -6.37
N SER A 35 25.08 20.75 -7.47
CA SER A 35 24.17 20.25 -8.51
C SER A 35 24.65 18.90 -9.07
N ASN A 36 25.92 18.80 -9.43
CA ASN A 36 26.50 17.54 -9.91
C ASN A 36 26.48 16.45 -8.83
N GLY A 37 26.82 16.79 -7.59
CA GLY A 37 26.75 15.87 -6.46
C GLY A 37 25.33 15.36 -6.21
N HIS A 38 24.32 16.22 -6.34
CA HIS A 38 22.91 15.87 -6.24
C HIS A 38 22.50 14.84 -7.30
N GLY A 39 23.04 14.92 -8.51
CA GLY A 39 22.86 13.89 -9.54
C GLY A 39 23.31 12.48 -9.11
N TYR A 40 24.25 12.39 -8.15
CA TYR A 40 24.74 11.14 -7.59
C TYR A 40 24.12 10.78 -6.23
N TYR A 41 23.21 11.59 -5.67
CA TYR A 41 22.57 11.28 -4.37
C TYR A 41 21.83 9.94 -4.38
N GLY A 42 21.18 9.62 -5.51
CA GLY A 42 20.50 8.33 -5.70
C GLY A 42 21.43 7.11 -5.69
N MET A 43 22.74 7.32 -5.84
CA MET A 43 23.77 6.26 -5.75
C MET A 43 24.40 6.16 -4.35
N ALA A 44 24.33 7.24 -3.55
CA ALA A 44 24.91 7.30 -2.22
C ALA A 44 23.97 6.74 -1.14
N PHE A 45 22.66 6.87 -1.34
CA PHE A 45 21.65 6.32 -0.45
C PHE A 45 20.80 5.32 -1.23
N TYR A 46 20.71 4.09 -0.73
CA TYR A 46 19.82 3.08 -1.29
C TYR A 46 18.38 3.59 -1.19
N SER A 47 17.83 4.04 -2.32
CA SER A 47 16.41 4.26 -2.50
C SER A 47 15.89 3.03 -3.25
N PRO A 48 15.20 2.09 -2.58
CA PRO A 48 14.59 0.98 -3.29
C PRO A 48 13.71 1.54 -4.42
N PRO A 49 13.73 0.93 -5.62
CA PRO A 49 12.84 1.35 -6.68
C PRO A 49 11.40 1.29 -6.18
N ASP A 50 10.56 2.22 -6.64
CA ASP A 50 9.16 2.32 -6.21
C ASP A 50 8.40 0.98 -6.31
N SER A 51 8.81 0.12 -7.25
CA SER A 51 8.32 -1.25 -7.42
C SER A 51 8.37 -2.10 -6.15
N ASP A 52 9.41 -1.96 -5.34
CA ASP A 52 9.57 -2.75 -4.11
C ASP A 52 8.55 -2.34 -3.06
N ARG A 53 8.30 -1.03 -2.95
CA ARG A 53 7.26 -0.47 -2.07
C ARG A 53 5.87 -0.88 -2.54
N TYR A 54 5.60 -0.82 -3.84
CA TYR A 54 4.32 -1.28 -4.39
C TYR A 54 4.10 -2.79 -4.17
N ALA A 55 5.13 -3.62 -4.33
CA ALA A 55 5.05 -5.06 -4.10
C ALA A 55 4.81 -5.41 -2.62
N GLU A 56 5.36 -4.62 -1.69
CA GLU A 56 5.08 -4.75 -0.26
C GLU A 56 3.63 -4.38 0.09
N ILE A 57 3.16 -3.23 -0.41
CA ILE A 57 1.77 -2.79 -0.27
C ILE A 57 0.80 -3.85 -0.81
N GLU A 58 1.07 -4.39 -2.01
CA GLU A 58 0.22 -5.41 -2.62
C GLU A 58 0.15 -6.69 -1.78
N ARG A 59 1.29 -7.16 -1.24
CA ARG A 59 1.34 -8.33 -0.35
C ARG A 59 0.54 -8.10 0.93
N GLU A 60 0.67 -6.92 1.52
CA GLU A 60 -0.07 -6.55 2.74
C GLU A 60 -1.59 -6.56 2.49
N TRP A 61 -2.05 -5.92 1.42
CA TRP A 61 -3.47 -5.87 1.06
C TRP A 61 -4.04 -7.24 0.71
N LYS A 62 -3.29 -8.07 -0.04
CA LYS A 62 -3.69 -9.46 -0.32
C LYS A 62 -3.85 -10.27 0.97
N SER A 63 -2.93 -10.10 1.93
CA SER A 63 -3.01 -10.78 3.23
C SER A 63 -4.25 -10.35 4.02
N LYS A 64 -4.53 -9.04 4.10
CA LYS A 64 -5.73 -8.51 4.76
C LYS A 64 -7.03 -9.02 4.11
N LEU A 65 -7.09 -9.02 2.78
CA LEU A 65 -8.25 -9.50 2.04
C LEU A 65 -8.49 -11.00 2.25
N ASN A 66 -7.44 -11.81 2.21
CA ASN A 66 -7.54 -13.25 2.46
C ASN A 66 -8.01 -13.54 3.90
N LYS A 67 -7.50 -12.80 4.88
CA LYS A 67 -7.95 -12.90 6.27
C LYS A 67 -9.44 -12.60 6.40
N LEU A 68 -9.88 -11.47 5.83
CA LEU A 68 -11.28 -11.05 5.89
C LEU A 68 -12.21 -12.06 5.20
N GLN A 69 -11.78 -12.62 4.05
CA GLN A 69 -12.55 -13.65 3.35
C GLN A 69 -12.68 -14.94 4.18
N SER A 70 -11.60 -15.34 4.87
CA SER A 70 -11.62 -16.51 5.78
C SER A 70 -12.57 -16.32 6.97
N GLU A 71 -12.53 -15.13 7.59
CA GLU A 71 -13.43 -14.76 8.68
C GLU A 71 -14.89 -14.74 8.22
N PHE A 72 -15.16 -14.17 7.05
CA PHE A 72 -16.50 -14.15 6.46
C PHE A 72 -17.02 -15.55 6.15
N ASN A 73 -16.19 -16.41 5.55
CA ASN A 73 -16.56 -17.80 5.26
C ASN A 73 -16.87 -18.57 6.55
N SER A 74 -16.07 -18.37 7.60
CA SER A 74 -16.31 -18.98 8.91
C SER A 74 -17.62 -18.51 9.52
N TYR A 75 -17.92 -17.20 9.43
CA TYR A 75 -19.20 -16.65 9.87
C TYR A 75 -20.38 -17.25 9.11
N LYS A 76 -20.28 -17.36 7.78
CA LYS A 76 -21.32 -17.94 6.92
C LYS A 76 -21.61 -19.41 7.30
N ILE A 77 -20.57 -20.23 7.43
CA ILE A 77 -20.72 -21.64 7.83
C ILE A 77 -21.36 -21.76 9.22
N ASN A 78 -20.94 -20.92 10.17
CA ASN A 78 -21.52 -20.91 11.51
C ASN A 78 -23.00 -20.51 11.50
N ALA A 79 -23.38 -19.54 10.66
CA ALA A 79 -24.77 -19.13 10.49
C ALA A 79 -25.62 -20.25 9.87
N GLU A 80 -25.14 -20.90 8.80
CA GLU A 80 -25.80 -22.05 8.18
C GLU A 80 -26.00 -23.19 9.17
N ASN A 81 -24.97 -23.55 9.94
CA ASN A 81 -25.04 -24.58 10.98
C ASN A 81 -26.01 -24.22 12.11
N THR A 82 -26.07 -22.94 12.51
CA THR A 82 -27.01 -22.46 13.53
C THR A 82 -28.45 -22.57 13.03
N MET A 83 -28.70 -22.21 11.77
CA MET A 83 -30.01 -22.34 11.13
C MET A 83 -30.45 -23.81 11.03
N LYS A 84 -29.55 -24.72 10.62
CA LYS A 84 -29.83 -26.17 10.59
C LYS A 84 -30.28 -26.68 11.96
N LYS A 85 -29.57 -26.30 13.03
CA LYS A 85 -29.90 -26.66 14.41
C LYS A 85 -31.22 -26.05 14.89
N ALA A 86 -31.45 -24.77 14.62
CA ALA A 86 -32.64 -24.05 15.10
C ALA A 86 -33.93 -24.55 14.42
N LEU A 87 -33.86 -24.86 13.13
CA LEU A 87 -35.00 -25.36 12.36
C LEU A 87 -35.18 -26.88 12.45
N ASN A 88 -34.21 -27.59 13.05
CA ASN A 88 -34.17 -29.05 13.12
C ASN A 88 -34.34 -29.72 11.74
N ILE A 89 -33.64 -29.17 10.74
CA ILE A 89 -33.67 -29.65 9.35
C ILE A 89 -32.36 -30.37 9.05
N ASP A 90 -32.47 -31.60 8.56
CA ASP A 90 -31.37 -32.37 8.00
C ASP A 90 -31.31 -32.18 6.48
N ALA A 91 -30.91 -30.98 6.07
CA ALA A 91 -30.80 -30.56 4.68
C ALA A 91 -29.66 -29.55 4.54
N ASP A 92 -29.15 -29.37 3.33
CA ASP A 92 -28.16 -28.34 3.08
C ASP A 92 -28.81 -26.97 2.99
N ILE A 93 -28.29 -26.05 3.80
CA ILE A 93 -28.75 -24.66 3.89
C ILE A 93 -27.63 -23.80 3.31
N THR A 94 -27.96 -22.97 2.33
CA THR A 94 -27.04 -21.99 1.78
C THR A 94 -27.60 -20.59 1.98
N ILE A 95 -26.75 -19.68 2.50
CA ILE A 95 -27.09 -18.25 2.60
C ILE A 95 -26.48 -17.51 1.40
N GLU A 96 -27.34 -16.98 0.54
CA GLU A 96 -27.00 -16.15 -0.62
C GLU A 96 -26.77 -14.68 -0.23
N PRO A 97 -26.08 -13.90 -1.08
CA PRO A 97 -25.97 -12.45 -0.92
C PRO A 97 -27.35 -11.80 -0.75
N GLY A 98 -27.47 -10.88 0.20
CA GLY A 98 -28.76 -10.25 0.55
C GLY A 98 -29.61 -11.06 1.54
N GLY A 99 -29.10 -12.17 2.09
CA GLY A 99 -29.75 -12.90 3.17
C GLY A 99 -30.83 -13.88 2.72
N LYS A 100 -30.91 -14.17 1.42
CA LYS A 100 -31.79 -15.21 0.89
C LYS A 100 -31.28 -16.58 1.30
N VAL A 101 -32.19 -17.43 1.82
CA VAL A 101 -31.87 -18.77 2.31
C VAL A 101 -32.47 -19.80 1.37
N SER A 102 -31.64 -20.72 0.87
CA SER A 102 -32.08 -21.89 0.09
C SER A 102 -31.81 -23.16 0.88
N CYS A 103 -32.74 -24.11 0.77
CA CYS A 103 -32.67 -25.40 1.45
C CYS A 103 -32.83 -26.52 0.41
N PHE A 104 -31.88 -27.45 0.38
CA PHE A 104 -31.88 -28.60 -0.52
C PHE A 104 -31.95 -29.88 0.33
N SER A 105 -33.05 -30.62 0.22
CA SER A 105 -33.18 -31.97 0.77
C SER A 105 -33.21 -32.99 -0.37
N GLU A 106 -32.25 -33.92 -0.40
CA GLU A 106 -32.34 -35.09 -1.28
C GLU A 106 -33.38 -36.07 -0.73
N ARG A 107 -34.65 -35.87 -1.11
CA ARG A 107 -35.68 -36.87 -0.85
C ARG A 107 -35.57 -37.96 -1.93
N TRP A 108 -34.93 -39.07 -1.60
CA TRP A 108 -35.04 -40.30 -2.38
C TRP A 108 -36.49 -40.80 -2.25
N GLU A 109 -37.34 -40.51 -3.24
CA GLU A 109 -38.62 -41.21 -3.40
C GLU A 109 -38.31 -42.64 -3.85
N MET A 110 -38.30 -43.58 -2.90
CA MET A 110 -38.32 -45.01 -3.20
C MET A 110 -39.73 -45.38 -3.70
N SER A 111 -39.85 -45.62 -5.01
CA SER A 111 -40.93 -46.41 -5.62
C SER A 111 -40.71 -47.91 -5.43
#